data_AF-A0A7S2MJU5-F1
#
_entry.id   AF-A0A7S2MJU5-F1
#
_cell.length_a   1.000
_cell.length_b   1.000
_cell.length_c   1.000
_cell.angle_alpha   90.00
_cell.angle_beta   90.00
_cell.angle_gamma   90.00
#
_symmetry.space_group_name_H-M   'P 1'
#
loop_
_entity.id
_entity.type
_entity.pdbx_description
1 polymer ?
#
loop_
_entity_poly.entity_id
_entity_poly.type
_entity_poly.pdbx_seq_one_letter_code
_entity_poly.pdbx_strand_id
1 'polypeptide(L)'
;LGAPPLVSTPFGAPAAAPSPFGAAPVSTPLGAPAAATSLLGAPPLVSTPFGAPAAAPSPFGAAPVSTPLGASSAPPSQFGVPASSWGLHATPFTATTNISGVAVDLNPNATEVAERQKQTPLFTAPVRRDIYAILLNPADPHAARTNQSPAATAMGSVPYEVSLIGRASATKSSAGTSVVLGPSLQGSTLDPSNLDTFAFVDRSACVQLPPGWITLADDIMLSAVSHMGDASPMPLAATKAFEAFLCQKAKTWGTQQAARLSVDFLVAFSCELTPRLDIHFRLRTSKLSDEEVARLSAPPFSSYIDLAVLLTFQEGSELQANQLSQPQLTMVSSPSPPAAAAPSPVSSHSTREHHLAPLPPPPKKAEPPVLSTAQLLFTKA
;
A
#
# COMPACT_ATOMS: atom_id res chain seq x y z
N LEU A 1 -43.02 49.59 16.92
CA LEU A 1 -44.31 48.84 16.96
C LEU A 1 -44.26 47.77 15.88
N GLY A 2 -43.99 46.54 16.28
CA GLY A 2 -43.79 45.40 15.38
C GLY A 2 -43.22 44.24 16.18
N ALA A 3 -44.12 43.40 16.69
CA ALA A 3 -43.78 42.17 17.41
C ALA A 3 -43.76 40.99 16.41
N PRO A 4 -42.80 40.05 16.52
CA PRO A 4 -42.91 38.74 15.88
C PRO A 4 -43.40 37.66 16.88
N PRO A 5 -43.95 36.55 16.37
CA PRO A 5 -44.85 35.67 17.11
C PRO A 5 -44.15 34.55 17.90
N LEU A 6 -44.87 34.09 18.91
CA LEU A 6 -44.63 32.90 19.73
C LEU A 6 -44.66 31.62 18.88
N VAL A 7 -43.63 30.77 19.04
CA VAL A 7 -43.70 29.34 18.71
C VAL A 7 -43.42 28.55 19.98
N SER A 8 -44.43 27.81 20.39
CA SER A 8 -44.41 26.85 21.50
C SER A 8 -43.68 25.56 21.09
N THR A 9 -42.78 25.08 21.94
CA THR A 9 -42.34 23.67 21.94
C THR A 9 -42.57 23.09 23.34
N PRO A 10 -43.23 21.93 23.48
CA PRO A 10 -43.47 21.32 24.77
C PRO A 10 -42.41 20.26 25.13
N PHE A 11 -42.21 20.13 26.43
CA PHE A 11 -41.85 18.92 27.18
C PHE A 11 -40.41 18.37 27.13
N GLY A 12 -39.69 18.64 28.22
CA GLY A 12 -39.36 17.58 29.18
C GLY A 12 -37.99 16.90 29.04
N ALA A 13 -36.93 17.57 29.47
CA ALA A 13 -35.67 16.93 29.86
C ALA A 13 -35.61 16.80 31.39
N PRO A 14 -35.31 15.62 31.97
CA PRO A 14 -34.83 15.55 33.33
C PRO A 14 -33.30 15.59 33.34
N ALA A 15 -32.77 16.58 34.05
CA ALA A 15 -31.39 16.59 34.50
C ALA A 15 -31.21 15.50 35.57
N ALA A 16 -30.15 14.70 35.46
CA ALA A 16 -29.66 13.87 36.55
C ALA A 16 -28.16 14.12 36.74
N ALA A 17 -27.85 14.81 37.84
CA ALA A 17 -26.52 14.98 38.39
C ALA A 17 -26.00 13.65 38.98
N PRO A 18 -24.67 13.50 39.15
CA PRO A 18 -24.08 12.26 39.63
C PRO A 18 -24.09 12.21 41.16
N SER A 19 -24.22 11.02 41.75
CA SER A 19 -23.70 10.77 43.09
C SER A 19 -23.28 9.30 43.28
N PRO A 20 -22.31 9.05 44.17
CA PRO A 20 -21.48 7.86 44.17
C PRO A 20 -21.81 6.91 45.35
N PHE A 21 -21.32 5.67 45.24
CA PHE A 21 -21.27 4.64 46.28
C PHE A 21 -22.59 3.95 46.72
N GLY A 22 -22.57 2.61 46.65
CA GLY A 22 -23.45 1.71 47.42
C GLY A 22 -24.28 0.73 46.59
N ALA A 23 -23.66 -0.32 46.05
CA ALA A 23 -24.39 -1.44 45.46
C ALA A 23 -24.91 -2.39 46.57
N ALA A 24 -26.22 -2.62 46.61
CA ALA A 24 -26.86 -3.71 47.34
C ALA A 24 -27.35 -4.78 46.34
N PRO A 25 -27.23 -6.09 46.64
CA PRO A 25 -27.64 -7.13 45.71
C PRO A 25 -29.16 -7.30 45.70
N VAL A 26 -29.78 -7.22 44.52
CA VAL A 26 -31.18 -7.58 44.29
C VAL A 26 -31.21 -8.88 43.49
N SER A 27 -31.77 -9.93 44.10
CA SER A 27 -32.09 -11.19 43.45
C SER A 27 -33.23 -10.99 42.45
N THR A 28 -33.06 -11.39 41.20
CA THR A 28 -34.14 -11.50 40.21
C THR A 28 -34.34 -12.95 39.78
N PRO A 29 -35.59 -13.41 39.60
CA PRO A 29 -35.88 -14.75 39.11
C PRO A 29 -35.92 -14.80 37.58
N LEU A 30 -35.23 -15.82 37.06
CA LEU A 30 -35.50 -16.63 35.87
C LEU A 30 -36.31 -16.03 34.68
N GLY A 31 -35.61 -15.90 33.54
CA GLY A 31 -36.19 -16.31 32.24
C GLY A 31 -36.36 -15.26 31.14
N ALA A 32 -35.27 -14.77 30.54
CA ALA A 32 -35.25 -14.29 29.14
C ALA A 32 -33.80 -14.24 28.61
N PRO A 33 -33.47 -14.88 27.47
CA PRO A 33 -32.13 -14.78 26.90
C PRO A 33 -32.01 -13.50 26.08
N ALA A 34 -31.31 -12.50 26.63
CA ALA A 34 -30.64 -11.47 25.85
C ALA A 34 -29.13 -11.64 26.10
N ALA A 35 -28.36 -11.90 25.04
CA ALA A 35 -26.91 -11.85 25.12
C ALA A 35 -26.39 -11.09 23.90
N ALA A 36 -26.25 -9.78 24.13
CA ALA A 36 -25.29 -8.95 23.46
C ALA A 36 -23.88 -9.29 23.96
N THR A 37 -22.94 -9.13 23.03
CA THR A 37 -21.52 -8.83 23.17
C THR A 37 -21.06 -8.34 24.55
N SER A 38 -20.04 -8.99 25.10
CA SER A 38 -19.10 -8.31 26.00
C SER A 38 -17.67 -8.81 25.84
N LEU A 39 -16.78 -7.82 25.86
CA LEU A 39 -15.33 -7.86 25.74
C LEU A 39 -14.69 -8.08 27.13
N LEU A 40 -13.60 -8.84 27.14
CA LEU A 40 -12.53 -8.90 28.15
C LEU A 40 -12.85 -9.55 29.51
N GLY A 41 -12.55 -10.85 29.59
CA GLY A 41 -12.30 -11.58 30.83
C GLY A 41 -11.92 -13.03 30.51
N ALA A 42 -10.77 -13.51 31.00
CA ALA A 42 -10.25 -14.85 30.71
C ALA A 42 -11.25 -15.96 31.14
N PRO A 43 -11.43 -17.04 30.34
CA PRO A 43 -12.38 -18.09 30.70
C PRO A 43 -11.80 -19.02 31.80
N PRO A 44 -12.60 -19.44 32.78
CA PRO A 44 -12.21 -20.50 33.69
C PRO A 44 -12.16 -21.85 32.97
N LEU A 45 -11.11 -22.63 33.24
CA LEU A 45 -10.98 -24.04 32.87
C LEU A 45 -12.07 -24.86 33.58
N VAL A 46 -13.15 -25.15 32.88
CA VAL A 46 -14.14 -26.14 33.31
C VAL A 46 -13.70 -27.50 32.76
N SER A 47 -13.28 -28.38 33.67
CA SER A 47 -13.08 -29.80 33.39
C SER A 47 -14.46 -30.48 33.40
N THR A 48 -14.93 -30.93 32.24
CA THR A 48 -16.08 -31.85 32.16
C THR A 48 -15.58 -33.28 32.04
N PRO A 49 -15.96 -34.19 32.97
CA PRO A 49 -15.83 -35.61 32.76
C PRO A 49 -17.10 -36.14 32.07
N PHE A 50 -16.94 -37.15 31.21
CA PHE A 50 -17.95 -37.94 30.51
C PHE A 50 -18.50 -37.44 29.15
N GLY A 51 -18.35 -38.33 28.16
CA GLY A 51 -19.39 -38.62 27.17
C GLY A 51 -19.10 -38.20 25.73
N ALA A 52 -18.37 -39.02 24.99
CA ALA A 52 -18.29 -38.94 23.53
C ALA A 52 -19.64 -39.33 22.88
N PRO A 53 -20.15 -38.60 21.87
CA PRO A 53 -21.21 -39.11 21.00
C PRO A 53 -20.63 -39.83 19.78
N ALA A 54 -21.29 -40.93 19.45
CA ALA A 54 -20.98 -41.87 18.38
C ALA A 54 -21.09 -41.25 16.97
N ALA A 55 -20.16 -41.63 16.10
CA ALA A 55 -20.17 -41.31 14.68
C ALA A 55 -21.16 -42.21 13.92
N ALA A 56 -21.99 -41.58 13.08
CA ALA A 56 -22.85 -42.27 12.11
C ALA A 56 -22.03 -42.73 10.89
N PRO A 57 -22.36 -43.88 10.27
CA PRO A 57 -21.60 -44.43 9.15
C PRO A 57 -22.04 -43.83 7.80
N SER A 58 -21.08 -43.31 7.04
CA SER A 58 -21.23 -43.08 5.60
C SER A 58 -20.68 -44.29 4.82
N PRO A 59 -21.40 -44.82 3.81
CA PRO A 59 -21.00 -46.01 3.08
C PRO A 59 -20.39 -45.62 1.74
N PHE A 60 -19.07 -45.70 1.52
CA PHE A 60 -18.50 -45.89 0.18
C PHE A 60 -16.99 -46.21 0.24
N GLY A 61 -16.63 -47.37 -0.32
CA GLY A 61 -15.37 -47.62 -1.05
C GLY A 61 -14.06 -47.70 -0.26
N ALA A 62 -13.74 -48.87 0.30
CA ALA A 62 -12.40 -49.22 0.74
C ALA A 62 -11.54 -49.73 -0.43
N ALA A 63 -10.29 -49.24 -0.52
CA ALA A 63 -9.20 -49.89 -1.24
C ALA A 63 -8.00 -50.04 -0.26
N PRO A 64 -7.34 -51.21 -0.18
CA PRO A 64 -6.29 -51.46 0.80
C PRO A 64 -4.90 -51.18 0.23
N VAL A 65 -4.06 -50.43 0.93
CA VAL A 65 -2.60 -50.53 0.77
C VAL A 65 -1.91 -50.42 2.13
N SER A 66 -1.11 -51.44 2.41
CA SER A 66 -0.45 -51.77 3.66
C SER A 66 0.77 -50.89 3.95
N THR A 67 0.93 -50.50 5.22
CA THR A 67 2.18 -49.98 5.80
C THR A 67 2.78 -51.02 6.75
N PRO A 68 4.09 -51.35 6.65
CA PRO A 68 4.76 -52.11 7.69
C PRO A 68 5.34 -51.19 8.77
N LEU A 69 4.97 -51.49 10.02
CA LEU A 69 5.58 -51.00 11.25
C LEU A 69 7.07 -51.35 11.31
N GLY A 70 7.89 -50.38 11.69
CA GLY A 70 9.26 -50.58 12.16
C GLY A 70 9.52 -49.71 13.38
N ALA A 71 9.39 -50.28 14.56
CA ALA A 71 9.83 -49.69 15.83
C ALA A 71 11.36 -49.72 15.90
N SER A 72 12.00 -48.61 16.29
CA SER A 72 13.39 -48.62 16.71
C SER A 72 13.56 -47.81 17.99
N SER A 73 14.09 -48.52 18.98
CA SER A 73 14.40 -48.16 20.36
C SER A 73 15.42 -47.03 20.49
N ALA A 74 15.19 -46.16 21.48
CA ALA A 74 16.17 -45.20 21.99
C ALA A 74 17.14 -45.90 22.98
N PRO A 75 18.46 -45.63 22.91
CA PRO A 75 19.40 -46.05 23.96
C PRO A 75 19.55 -44.98 25.07
N PRO A 76 19.99 -45.41 26.27
CA PRO A 76 20.00 -44.58 27.48
C PRO A 76 21.21 -43.63 27.57
N SER A 77 20.94 -42.48 28.18
CA SER A 77 21.91 -41.46 28.60
C SER A 77 23.00 -42.04 29.52
N GLN A 78 24.27 -41.89 29.14
CA GLN A 78 25.40 -42.03 30.05
C GLN A 78 26.01 -40.66 30.36
N PHE A 79 26.10 -40.41 31.67
CA PHE A 79 26.77 -39.30 32.33
C PHE A 79 28.29 -39.31 32.08
N GLY A 80 28.86 -38.13 31.82
CA GLY A 80 30.29 -37.89 31.92
C GLY A 80 30.74 -36.65 31.16
N VAL A 81 30.69 -35.48 31.79
CA VAL A 81 31.32 -34.25 31.24
C VAL A 81 32.45 -33.81 32.17
N PRO A 82 33.71 -33.77 31.72
CA PRO A 82 34.77 -33.09 32.45
C PRO A 82 34.59 -31.57 32.30
N ALA A 83 34.74 -30.86 33.42
CA ALA A 83 34.70 -29.41 33.47
C ALA A 83 35.79 -28.79 32.57
N SER A 84 35.38 -28.36 31.38
CA SER A 84 36.19 -27.52 30.50
C SER A 84 35.66 -26.10 30.62
N SER A 85 36.56 -25.18 30.96
CA SER A 85 36.28 -23.75 31.14
C SER A 85 35.72 -23.13 29.85
N TRP A 86 34.42 -22.81 29.86
CA TRP A 86 33.75 -22.06 28.81
C TRP A 86 34.15 -20.58 28.89
N GLY A 87 35.26 -20.24 28.24
CA GLY A 87 35.50 -18.87 27.80
C GLY A 87 34.50 -18.52 26.71
N LEU A 88 33.30 -18.08 27.08
CA LEU A 88 32.28 -17.57 26.16
C LEU A 88 32.74 -16.22 25.58
N HIS A 89 33.66 -16.26 24.62
CA HIS A 89 33.69 -15.23 23.58
C HIS A 89 32.52 -15.52 22.65
N ALA A 90 31.34 -15.03 23.03
CA ALA A 90 30.22 -14.93 22.11
C ALA A 90 30.63 -13.93 21.02
N THR A 91 31.18 -14.43 19.91
CA THR A 91 31.29 -13.63 18.70
C THR A 91 29.87 -13.22 18.32
N PRO A 92 29.52 -11.93 18.31
CA PRO A 92 28.18 -11.51 17.93
C PRO A 92 27.93 -12.02 16.51
N PHE A 93 26.97 -12.93 16.34
CA PHE A 93 26.47 -13.31 15.02
C PHE A 93 25.81 -12.07 14.42
N THR A 94 26.58 -11.32 13.63
CA THR A 94 26.03 -10.24 12.79
C THR A 94 25.28 -10.91 11.66
N ALA A 95 23.96 -11.03 11.79
CA ALA A 95 23.11 -11.45 10.70
C ALA A 95 23.29 -10.45 9.55
N THR A 96 24.02 -10.84 8.50
CA THR A 96 24.25 -9.99 7.33
C THR A 96 22.92 -9.83 6.61
N THR A 97 22.39 -8.60 6.60
CA THR A 97 21.18 -8.27 5.85
C THR A 97 21.45 -8.48 4.36
N ASN A 98 20.71 -9.38 3.72
CA ASN A 98 20.80 -9.56 2.27
C ASN A 98 20.05 -8.41 1.58
N ILE A 99 20.80 -7.54 0.89
CA ILE A 99 20.24 -6.38 0.18
C ILE A 99 20.09 -6.73 -1.30
N SER A 100 18.85 -6.74 -1.78
CA SER A 100 18.54 -6.91 -3.21
C SER A 100 18.73 -5.59 -3.95
N GLY A 101 19.95 -5.32 -4.39
CA GLY A 101 20.29 -4.14 -5.19
C GLY A 101 19.91 -4.26 -6.66
N VAL A 102 19.44 -3.17 -7.26
CA VAL A 102 19.18 -3.04 -8.69
C VAL A 102 20.22 -2.13 -9.31
N ALA A 103 21.00 -2.68 -10.24
CA ALA A 103 21.99 -1.91 -10.98
C ALA A 103 21.33 -0.96 -12.00
N VAL A 104 21.89 0.24 -12.14
CA VAL A 104 21.54 1.21 -13.16
C VAL A 104 22.16 0.76 -14.47
N ASP A 105 21.32 0.29 -15.38
CA ASP A 105 21.73 0.07 -16.76
C ASP A 105 21.64 1.38 -17.52
N LEU A 106 22.79 1.93 -17.93
CA LEU A 106 22.86 3.17 -18.71
C LEU A 106 22.36 2.97 -20.16
N ASN A 107 22.30 1.73 -20.62
CA ASN A 107 21.80 1.37 -21.94
C ASN A 107 20.70 0.29 -21.80
N PRO A 108 19.58 0.63 -21.13
CA PRO A 108 18.52 -0.34 -20.87
C PRO A 108 17.99 -0.89 -22.20
N ASN A 109 17.52 -2.14 -22.16
CA ASN A 109 16.98 -2.80 -23.34
C ASN A 109 15.85 -1.96 -23.97
N ALA A 110 15.91 -1.70 -25.27
CA ALA A 110 14.95 -0.84 -25.97
C ALA A 110 13.49 -1.34 -25.87
N THR A 111 13.28 -2.66 -25.84
CA THR A 111 11.97 -3.27 -25.62
C THR A 111 11.46 -2.95 -24.22
N GLU A 112 12.34 -3.07 -23.22
CA GLU A 112 11.99 -2.76 -21.84
C GLU A 112 11.62 -1.27 -21.67
N VAL A 113 12.43 -0.37 -22.25
CA VAL A 113 12.15 1.08 -22.24
C VAL A 113 10.79 1.36 -22.89
N ALA A 114 10.49 0.74 -24.03
CA ALA A 114 9.20 0.92 -24.71
C ALA A 114 8.02 0.39 -23.88
N GLU A 115 8.17 -0.73 -23.18
CA GLU A 115 7.16 -1.26 -22.25
C GLU A 115 6.95 -0.32 -21.06
N ARG A 116 8.03 0.18 -20.47
CA ARG A 116 7.96 1.11 -19.34
C ARG A 116 7.35 2.45 -19.73
N GLN A 117 7.64 2.95 -20.93
CA GLN A 117 6.98 4.15 -21.48
C GLN A 117 5.45 3.98 -21.59
N LYS A 118 4.95 2.78 -21.89
CA LYS A 118 3.50 2.50 -21.90
C LYS A 118 2.90 2.47 -20.50
N GLN A 119 3.70 2.17 -19.48
CA GLN A 119 3.29 2.15 -18.08
C GLN A 119 3.38 3.52 -17.40
N THR A 120 4.16 4.47 -17.93
CA THR A 120 4.31 5.82 -17.35
C THR A 120 2.96 6.49 -16.98
N PRO A 121 1.90 6.41 -17.80
CA PRO A 121 0.59 6.96 -17.44
C PRO A 121 -0.09 6.33 -16.22
N LEU A 122 0.33 5.13 -15.78
CA LEU A 122 -0.17 4.47 -14.57
C LEU A 122 0.37 5.11 -13.29
N PHE A 123 1.51 5.83 -13.35
CA PHE A 123 2.15 6.46 -12.18
C PHE A 123 1.49 7.80 -11.83
N THR A 124 0.19 7.74 -11.58
CA THR A 124 -0.68 8.86 -11.22
C THR A 124 -0.35 9.40 -9.81
N ALA A 125 -0.92 10.56 -9.46
CA ALA A 125 -0.75 11.12 -8.12
C ALA A 125 -1.22 10.17 -6.98
N PRO A 126 -2.35 9.44 -7.11
CA PRO A 126 -2.70 8.36 -6.19
C PRO A 126 -1.61 7.31 -6.00
N VAL A 127 -1.00 6.80 -7.08
CA VAL A 127 0.08 5.81 -6.99
C VAL A 127 1.27 6.34 -6.19
N ARG A 128 1.69 7.58 -6.45
CA ARG A 128 2.80 8.22 -5.73
C ARG A 128 2.49 8.45 -4.25
N ARG A 129 1.22 8.77 -3.93
CA ARG A 129 0.74 8.90 -2.55
C ARG A 129 0.80 7.54 -1.82
N ASP A 130 0.46 6.47 -2.50
CA ASP A 130 0.53 5.11 -1.94
C ASP A 130 1.98 4.66 -1.74
N ILE A 131 2.86 4.92 -2.70
CA ILE A 131 4.31 4.71 -2.55
C ILE A 131 4.81 5.46 -1.31
N TYR A 132 4.47 6.74 -1.16
CA TYR A 132 4.83 7.52 0.03
C TYR A 132 4.28 6.92 1.33
N ALA A 133 3.03 6.46 1.33
CA ALA A 133 2.43 5.80 2.50
C ALA A 133 3.16 4.51 2.88
N ILE A 134 3.63 3.73 1.89
CA ILE A 134 4.45 2.53 2.11
C ILE A 134 5.83 2.91 2.67
N LEU A 135 6.47 3.96 2.18
CA LEU A 135 7.76 4.41 2.71
C LEU A 135 7.65 4.92 4.15
N LEU A 136 6.48 5.46 4.53
CA LEU A 136 6.19 5.91 5.89
C LEU A 136 5.89 4.77 6.86
N ASN A 137 5.16 3.74 6.41
CA ASN A 137 4.78 2.58 7.21
C ASN A 137 4.67 1.34 6.29
N PRO A 138 5.78 0.62 6.04
CA PRO A 138 5.80 -0.50 5.11
C PRO A 138 5.05 -1.74 5.63
N ALA A 139 4.70 -1.79 6.92
CA ALA A 139 3.93 -2.88 7.50
C ALA A 139 2.41 -2.67 7.35
N ASP A 140 1.95 -1.41 7.38
CA ASP A 140 0.53 -1.07 7.28
C ASP A 140 0.32 0.30 6.58
N PRO A 141 0.36 0.34 5.24
CA PRO A 141 0.20 1.58 4.49
C PRO A 141 -1.12 2.30 4.83
N HIS A 142 -1.06 3.64 4.88
CA HIS A 142 -2.17 4.53 5.28
C HIS A 142 -2.70 4.37 6.71
N ALA A 143 -2.16 3.46 7.52
CA ALA A 143 -2.53 3.38 8.93
C ALA A 143 -2.09 4.64 9.68
N ALA A 144 -2.92 5.09 10.62
CA ALA A 144 -2.50 6.07 11.60
C ALA A 144 -1.30 5.50 12.38
N ARG A 145 -0.18 6.23 12.37
CA ARG A 145 1.03 5.79 13.09
C ARG A 145 0.82 5.94 14.58
N THR A 146 0.70 4.82 15.27
CA THR A 146 0.52 4.78 16.73
C THR A 146 1.83 5.00 17.49
N ASN A 147 2.99 4.74 16.87
CA ASN A 147 4.31 4.78 17.51
C ASN A 147 5.31 5.61 16.69
N GLN A 148 5.10 6.91 16.54
CA GLN A 148 6.19 7.77 16.05
C GLN A 148 7.29 7.84 17.11
N SER A 149 8.51 7.42 16.74
CA SER A 149 9.67 7.65 17.60
C SER A 149 9.86 9.16 17.78
N PRO A 150 9.82 9.69 19.02
CA PRO A 150 9.89 11.12 19.28
C PRO A 150 11.19 11.77 18.77
N ALA A 151 12.23 10.97 18.49
CA ALA A 151 13.51 11.43 17.97
C ALA A 151 13.44 11.99 16.55
N ALA A 152 12.55 11.49 15.68
CA ALA A 152 12.49 11.95 14.29
C ALA A 152 11.90 13.36 14.17
N THR A 153 10.92 13.69 15.01
CA THR A 153 10.23 14.99 15.01
C THR A 153 11.16 16.14 15.41
N ALA A 154 12.19 15.89 16.23
CA ALA A 154 13.09 16.92 16.73
C ALA A 154 14.04 17.51 15.66
N MET A 155 14.33 16.76 14.59
CA MET A 155 15.25 17.20 13.52
C MET A 155 14.54 17.69 12.25
N GLY A 156 13.20 17.77 12.24
CA GLY A 156 12.44 18.17 11.07
C GLY A 156 12.55 17.22 9.86
N SER A 157 13.16 16.05 10.04
CA SER A 157 13.18 14.98 9.03
C SER A 157 11.83 14.26 9.04
N VAL A 158 11.35 13.93 7.85
CA VAL A 158 10.14 13.13 7.72
C VAL A 158 10.46 11.73 8.24
N PRO A 159 9.65 11.16 9.15
CA PRO A 159 9.93 9.88 9.79
C PRO A 159 9.67 8.71 8.83
N TYR A 160 10.40 8.59 7.73
CA TYR A 160 10.31 7.40 6.88
C TYR A 160 10.83 6.17 7.63
N GLU A 161 10.12 5.06 7.51
CA GLU A 161 10.55 3.76 8.00
C GLU A 161 11.34 2.98 6.96
N VAL A 162 11.30 3.42 5.71
CA VAL A 162 12.10 2.91 4.59
C VAL A 162 13.13 3.96 4.20
N SER A 163 14.31 3.53 3.78
CA SER A 163 15.35 4.41 3.24
C SER A 163 15.78 3.91 1.87
N LEU A 164 16.02 4.87 0.96
CA LEU A 164 16.72 4.59 -0.30
C LEU A 164 18.22 4.54 -0.02
N ILE A 165 18.85 3.45 -0.39
CA ILE A 165 20.31 3.28 -0.30
C ILE A 165 20.88 3.16 -1.71
N GLY A 166 22.10 3.66 -1.87
CA GLY A 166 22.85 3.63 -3.11
C GLY A 166 24.20 2.95 -2.93
N ARG A 167 24.73 2.35 -3.99
CA ARG A 167 26.12 1.87 -4.07
C ARG A 167 26.73 2.36 -5.38
N ALA A 168 28.01 2.74 -5.33
CA ALA A 168 28.82 2.99 -6.52
C ALA A 168 29.65 1.72 -6.82
N SER A 169 29.68 1.26 -8.07
CA SER A 169 30.58 0.17 -8.44
C SER A 169 32.02 0.63 -8.40
N ALA A 170 32.86 -0.15 -7.72
CA ALA A 170 34.30 0.05 -7.69
C ALA A 170 34.94 0.04 -9.10
N THR A 171 34.26 -0.54 -10.10
CA THR A 171 34.80 -0.75 -11.45
C THR A 171 34.77 0.47 -12.35
N LYS A 172 34.06 1.56 -11.99
CA LYS A 172 34.04 2.81 -12.77
C LYS A 172 35.07 3.85 -12.30
N SER A 173 35.88 3.54 -11.29
CA SER A 173 37.03 4.38 -10.95
C SER A 173 38.04 4.31 -12.09
N SER A 174 38.02 5.35 -12.93
CA SER A 174 38.97 5.54 -14.01
C SER A 174 40.40 5.37 -13.48
N ALA A 175 41.17 4.55 -14.20
CA ALA A 175 42.55 4.16 -13.93
C ALA A 175 43.35 5.08 -12.98
N GLY A 176 43.70 4.57 -11.79
CA GLY A 176 44.94 4.97 -11.12
C GLY A 176 44.88 5.24 -9.62
N THR A 177 43.73 5.55 -9.04
CA THR A 177 43.66 5.89 -7.61
C THR A 177 42.66 5.00 -6.91
N SER A 178 43.11 3.80 -6.52
CA SER A 178 42.39 2.96 -5.57
C SER A 178 42.34 3.71 -4.24
N VAL A 179 41.30 4.51 -4.04
CA VAL A 179 40.98 5.04 -2.72
C VAL A 179 40.47 3.84 -1.93
N VAL A 180 41.36 3.23 -1.15
CA VAL A 180 40.99 2.27 -0.12
C VAL A 180 40.13 3.04 0.87
N LEU A 181 38.81 2.97 0.69
CA LEU A 181 37.83 3.53 1.60
C LEU A 181 37.94 2.71 2.90
N GLY A 182 38.71 3.23 3.85
CA GLY A 182 38.77 2.70 5.21
C GLY A 182 37.39 2.76 5.88
N PRO A 183 37.16 1.96 6.93
CA PRO A 183 35.84 1.77 7.56
C PRO A 183 35.27 2.98 8.32
N SER A 184 35.82 4.19 8.14
CA SER A 184 35.51 5.38 8.93
C SER A 184 35.09 6.59 8.07
N LEU A 185 34.33 6.36 7.00
CA LEU A 185 33.77 7.44 6.17
C LEU A 185 32.30 7.71 6.51
N GLN A 186 32.07 8.19 7.73
CA GLN A 186 30.82 8.87 8.08
C GLN A 186 30.78 10.33 7.61
N GLY A 187 31.74 10.77 6.78
CA GLY A 187 31.83 12.16 6.32
C GLY A 187 32.41 12.41 4.92
N SER A 188 32.74 11.37 4.12
CA SER A 188 33.00 11.62 2.70
C SER A 188 31.67 11.75 1.99
N THR A 189 31.39 12.96 1.50
CA THR A 189 30.33 13.25 0.54
C THR A 189 30.59 12.45 -0.74
N LEU A 190 30.12 11.20 -0.76
CA LEU A 190 30.06 10.42 -1.99
C LEU A 190 29.20 11.21 -2.96
N ASP A 191 29.80 11.56 -4.09
CA ASP A 191 29.11 12.27 -5.16
C ASP A 191 28.00 11.35 -5.67
N PRO A 192 26.71 11.70 -5.45
CA PRO A 192 25.61 10.81 -5.76
C PRO A 192 25.53 10.57 -7.28
N SER A 193 26.18 11.39 -8.11
CA SER A 193 26.32 11.18 -9.57
C SER A 193 26.97 9.84 -9.95
N ASN A 194 27.76 9.22 -9.05
CA ASN A 194 28.45 7.96 -9.30
C ASN A 194 27.70 6.71 -8.81
N LEU A 195 26.46 6.88 -8.33
CA LEU A 195 25.63 5.76 -7.91
C LEU A 195 25.16 4.96 -9.12
N ASP A 196 25.37 3.66 -9.07
CA ASP A 196 24.97 2.74 -10.14
C ASP A 196 24.19 1.54 -9.62
N THR A 197 23.84 1.49 -8.34
CA THR A 197 22.96 0.48 -7.78
C THR A 197 22.07 1.13 -6.73
N PHE A 198 20.77 0.83 -6.75
CA PHE A 198 19.80 1.29 -5.74
C PHE A 198 19.10 0.13 -5.04
N ALA A 199 18.69 0.34 -3.80
CA ALA A 199 17.77 -0.54 -3.09
C ALA A 199 16.91 0.27 -2.11
N PHE A 200 15.68 -0.19 -1.87
CA PHE A 200 14.88 0.27 -0.74
C PHE A 200 15.02 -0.75 0.39
N VAL A 201 15.32 -0.27 1.61
CA VAL A 201 15.47 -1.12 2.79
C VAL A 201 14.76 -0.49 3.98
N ASP A 202 14.33 -1.32 4.94
CA ASP A 202 13.85 -0.80 6.21
C ASP A 202 14.96 -0.01 6.90
N ARG A 203 14.61 1.14 7.47
CA ARG A 203 15.57 2.03 8.15
C ARG A 203 16.22 1.36 9.37
N SER A 204 15.55 0.37 9.98
CA SER A 204 16.15 -0.49 11.01
C SER A 204 17.34 -1.32 10.49
N ALA A 205 17.34 -1.68 9.20
CA ALA A 205 18.43 -2.39 8.56
C ALA A 205 19.61 -1.48 8.17
N CYS A 206 19.42 -0.15 8.12
CA CYS A 206 20.47 0.81 7.77
C CYS A 206 21.58 0.93 8.83
N VAL A 207 21.39 0.38 10.03
CA VAL A 207 22.41 0.39 11.09
C VAL A 207 23.64 -0.44 10.70
N GLN A 208 23.47 -1.45 9.84
CA GLN A 208 24.52 -2.36 9.40
C GLN A 208 24.45 -2.59 7.89
N LEU A 209 24.71 -1.53 7.12
CA LEU A 209 24.81 -1.66 5.68
C LEU A 209 26.10 -2.42 5.28
N PRO A 210 26.05 -3.32 4.28
CA PRO A 210 27.24 -3.93 3.72
C PRO A 210 28.21 -2.86 3.18
N PRO A 211 29.53 -3.14 3.14
CA PRO A 211 30.52 -2.20 2.63
C PRO A 211 30.18 -1.67 1.24
N GLY A 212 30.31 -0.35 1.06
CA GLY A 212 30.05 0.36 -0.20
C GLY A 212 28.62 0.86 -0.38
N TRP A 213 27.67 0.44 0.45
CA TRP A 213 26.32 1.00 0.47
C TRP A 213 26.26 2.25 1.35
N ILE A 214 25.52 3.25 0.87
CA ILE A 214 25.23 4.47 1.61
C ILE A 214 23.74 4.75 1.67
N THR A 215 23.29 5.30 2.80
CA THR A 215 21.94 5.85 2.92
C THR A 215 21.87 7.18 2.20
N LEU A 216 20.93 7.31 1.27
CA LEU A 216 20.68 8.57 0.57
C LEU A 216 19.79 9.47 1.42
N ALA A 217 19.93 10.77 1.22
CA ALA A 217 19.13 11.75 1.93
C ALA A 217 17.64 11.67 1.54
N ASP A 218 16.76 12.09 2.45
CA ASP A 218 15.31 12.01 2.29
C ASP A 218 14.82 12.83 1.07
N ASP A 219 15.50 13.92 0.71
CA ASP A 219 15.18 14.75 -0.47
C ASP A 219 15.51 14.02 -1.79
N ILE A 220 16.62 13.27 -1.84
CA ILE A 220 16.95 12.38 -2.95
C ILE A 220 15.90 11.28 -3.09
N MET A 221 15.50 10.67 -1.98
CA MET A 221 14.45 9.64 -2.00
C MET A 221 13.10 10.21 -2.49
N LEU A 222 12.71 11.38 -2.02
CA LEU A 222 11.50 12.06 -2.49
C LEU A 222 11.58 12.42 -3.98
N SER A 223 12.75 12.87 -4.44
CA SER A 223 13.00 13.10 -5.86
C SER A 223 12.91 11.81 -6.67
N ALA A 224 13.40 10.68 -6.15
CA ALA A 224 13.24 9.38 -6.80
C ALA A 224 11.76 9.01 -6.94
N VAL A 225 10.96 9.17 -5.88
CA VAL A 225 9.50 8.91 -5.89
C VAL A 225 8.78 9.83 -6.88
N SER A 226 9.23 11.07 -7.06
CA SER A 226 8.66 11.99 -8.05
C SER A 226 9.01 11.65 -9.50
N HIS A 227 9.96 10.76 -9.75
CA HIS A 227 10.33 10.27 -11.08
C HIS A 227 10.01 8.78 -11.29
N MET A 228 9.45 8.09 -10.28
CA MET A 228 9.01 6.70 -10.45
C MET A 228 8.02 6.56 -11.61
N GLY A 229 8.24 5.54 -12.44
CA GLY A 229 7.51 5.31 -13.69
C GLY A 229 8.14 5.95 -14.93
N ASP A 230 9.16 6.80 -14.77
CA ASP A 230 9.90 7.35 -15.90
C ASP A 230 10.84 6.28 -16.49
N ALA A 231 10.93 6.25 -17.82
CA ALA A 231 11.73 5.25 -18.55
C ALA A 231 13.22 5.61 -18.67
N SER A 232 13.66 6.72 -18.08
CA SER A 232 15.08 7.08 -18.05
C SER A 232 15.85 6.14 -17.11
N PRO A 233 17.16 5.92 -17.33
CA PRO A 233 17.93 4.90 -16.61
C PRO A 233 17.85 4.97 -15.09
N MET A 234 18.01 6.18 -14.52
CA MET A 234 18.07 6.36 -13.07
C MET A 234 16.71 6.13 -12.39
N PRO A 235 15.62 6.80 -12.82
CA PRO A 235 14.29 6.52 -12.27
C PRO A 235 13.80 5.10 -12.55
N LEU A 236 14.16 4.50 -13.69
CA LEU A 236 13.84 3.11 -13.98
C LEU A 236 14.50 2.16 -12.97
N ALA A 237 15.78 2.36 -12.66
CA ALA A 237 16.48 1.58 -11.64
C ALA A 237 15.86 1.79 -10.25
N ALA A 238 15.49 3.02 -9.89
CA ALA A 238 14.80 3.31 -8.64
C ALA A 238 13.41 2.65 -8.58
N THR A 239 12.66 2.64 -9.68
CA THR A 239 11.35 1.99 -9.79
C THR A 239 11.49 0.48 -9.59
N LYS A 240 12.43 -0.16 -10.29
CA LYS A 240 12.75 -1.59 -10.10
C LYS A 240 13.22 -1.92 -8.68
N ALA A 241 14.01 -1.04 -8.07
CA ALA A 241 14.44 -1.21 -6.68
C ALA A 241 13.24 -1.19 -5.71
N PHE A 242 12.26 -0.33 -5.97
CA PHE A 242 11.01 -0.28 -5.21
C PHE A 242 10.14 -1.51 -5.48
N GLU A 243 10.03 -1.97 -6.73
CA GLU A 243 9.32 -3.20 -7.09
C GLU A 243 9.89 -4.42 -6.35
N ALA A 244 11.21 -4.56 -6.30
CA ALA A 244 11.88 -5.64 -5.55
C ALA A 244 11.58 -5.57 -4.05
N PHE A 245 11.62 -4.37 -3.46
CA PHE A 245 11.24 -4.13 -2.07
C PHE A 245 9.77 -4.46 -1.81
N LEU A 246 8.87 -4.01 -2.70
CA LEU A 246 7.43 -4.24 -2.61
C LEU A 246 7.11 -5.74 -2.67
N CYS A 247 7.76 -6.49 -3.56
CA CYS A 247 7.61 -7.95 -3.64
C CYS A 247 7.98 -8.66 -2.33
N GLN A 248 9.01 -8.17 -1.63
CA GLN A 248 9.37 -8.70 -0.31
C GLN A 248 8.32 -8.33 0.75
N LYS A 249 7.88 -7.07 0.77
CA LYS A 249 6.92 -6.56 1.77
C LYS A 249 5.52 -7.13 1.63
N ALA A 250 5.01 -7.23 0.40
CA ALA A 250 3.68 -7.73 0.10
C ALA A 250 3.48 -9.18 0.59
N LYS A 251 4.54 -9.97 0.76
CA LYS A 251 4.47 -11.33 1.37
C LYS A 251 4.00 -11.32 2.82
N THR A 252 4.20 -10.20 3.53
CA THR A 252 3.80 -10.04 4.92
C THR A 252 2.44 -9.36 5.08
N TRP A 253 1.89 -8.83 3.99
CA TRP A 253 0.62 -8.12 4.01
C TRP A 253 -0.58 -9.06 3.97
N GLY A 254 -1.64 -8.66 4.65
CA GLY A 254 -2.97 -9.23 4.52
C GLY A 254 -3.84 -8.42 3.55
N THR A 255 -5.06 -8.91 3.35
CA THR A 255 -6.06 -8.24 2.51
C THR A 255 -6.46 -6.87 3.05
N GLN A 256 -6.35 -6.64 4.36
CA GLN A 256 -6.66 -5.35 4.98
C GLN A 256 -5.66 -4.26 4.57
N GLN A 257 -4.37 -4.58 4.52
CA GLN A 257 -3.32 -3.64 4.10
C GLN A 257 -3.52 -3.26 2.64
N ALA A 258 -3.70 -4.26 1.76
CA ALA A 258 -3.93 -4.01 0.34
C ALA A 258 -5.24 -3.26 0.06
N ALA A 259 -6.29 -3.48 0.86
CA ALA A 259 -7.58 -2.79 0.74
C ALA A 259 -7.50 -1.27 0.97
N ARG A 260 -6.42 -0.76 1.58
CA ARG A 260 -6.19 0.67 1.81
C ARG A 260 -5.44 1.35 0.67
N LEU A 261 -4.82 0.57 -0.22
CA LEU A 261 -4.14 1.08 -1.40
C LEU A 261 -5.17 1.44 -2.47
N SER A 262 -4.85 2.44 -3.28
CA SER A 262 -5.71 2.83 -4.40
C SER A 262 -5.75 1.75 -5.48
N VAL A 263 -6.86 1.68 -6.22
CA VAL A 263 -6.96 0.79 -7.39
C VAL A 263 -5.89 1.11 -8.44
N ASP A 264 -5.51 2.38 -8.58
CA ASP A 264 -4.43 2.82 -9.46
C ASP A 264 -3.10 2.11 -9.09
N PHE A 265 -2.77 2.07 -7.80
CA PHE A 265 -1.54 1.43 -7.30
C PHE A 265 -1.59 -0.08 -7.52
N LEU A 266 -2.74 -0.72 -7.23
CA LEU A 266 -2.92 -2.16 -7.42
C LEU A 266 -2.77 -2.57 -8.88
N VAL A 267 -3.15 -1.72 -9.84
CA VAL A 267 -2.91 -1.96 -11.27
C VAL A 267 -1.43 -1.76 -11.62
N ALA A 268 -0.85 -0.64 -11.20
CA ALA A 268 0.53 -0.28 -11.51
C ALA A 268 1.57 -1.31 -11.01
N PHE A 269 1.31 -1.94 -9.87
CA PHE A 269 2.20 -2.91 -9.22
C PHE A 269 1.60 -4.31 -9.10
N SER A 270 0.68 -4.67 -10.00
CA SER A 270 0.01 -5.97 -9.97
C SER A 270 0.95 -7.17 -10.05
N CYS A 271 2.11 -7.01 -10.70
CA CYS A 271 3.11 -8.09 -10.85
C CYS A 271 3.94 -8.34 -9.58
N GLU A 272 4.12 -7.30 -8.76
CA GLU A 272 4.92 -7.33 -7.54
C GLU A 272 4.10 -7.77 -6.33
N LEU A 273 2.79 -7.56 -6.38
CA LEU A 273 1.85 -8.02 -5.37
C LEU A 273 1.61 -9.53 -5.50
N THR A 274 1.27 -10.17 -4.37
CA THR A 274 0.85 -11.57 -4.43
C THR A 274 -0.52 -11.68 -5.11
N PRO A 275 -0.89 -12.82 -5.73
CA PRO A 275 -2.21 -13.00 -6.35
C PRO A 275 -3.40 -12.81 -5.40
N ARG A 276 -3.16 -12.76 -4.09
CA ARG A 276 -4.19 -12.50 -3.06
C ARG A 276 -4.36 -11.01 -2.75
N LEU A 277 -3.46 -10.16 -3.24
CA LEU A 277 -3.42 -8.72 -2.97
C LEU A 277 -3.51 -7.89 -4.25
N ASP A 278 -3.55 -8.53 -5.42
CA ASP A 278 -3.65 -7.84 -6.70
C ASP A 278 -5.04 -7.23 -6.96
N ILE A 279 -5.14 -6.47 -8.05
CA ILE A 279 -6.40 -5.85 -8.48
C ILE A 279 -7.48 -6.88 -8.80
N HIS A 280 -7.15 -8.04 -9.39
CA HIS A 280 -8.14 -9.06 -9.76
C HIS A 280 -8.77 -9.74 -8.55
N PHE A 281 -8.02 -9.92 -7.47
CA PHE A 281 -8.57 -10.34 -6.18
C PHE A 281 -9.52 -9.28 -5.64
N ARG A 282 -9.10 -8.01 -5.62
CA ARG A 282 -9.93 -6.89 -5.16
C ARG A 282 -11.26 -6.81 -5.92
N LEU A 283 -11.23 -6.95 -7.25
CA LEU A 283 -12.42 -6.98 -8.11
C LEU A 283 -13.39 -8.11 -7.79
N ARG A 284 -12.91 -9.24 -7.28
CA ARG A 284 -13.76 -10.40 -6.95
C ARG A 284 -14.29 -10.37 -5.52
N THR A 285 -13.56 -9.74 -4.60
CA THR A 285 -13.85 -9.83 -3.16
C THR A 285 -14.44 -8.57 -2.55
N SER A 286 -14.42 -7.46 -3.26
CA SER A 286 -14.88 -6.18 -2.72
C SER A 286 -15.69 -5.42 -3.77
N LYS A 287 -16.73 -4.73 -3.30
CA LYS A 287 -17.48 -3.80 -4.13
C LYS A 287 -16.65 -2.54 -4.30
N LEU A 288 -16.37 -2.17 -5.55
CA LEU A 288 -15.75 -0.90 -5.89
C LEU A 288 -16.79 0.21 -5.96
N SER A 289 -16.36 1.44 -5.72
CA SER A 289 -17.16 2.62 -5.98
C SER A 289 -17.36 2.83 -7.49
N ASP A 290 -18.43 3.52 -7.88
CA ASP A 290 -18.72 3.82 -9.29
C ASP A 290 -17.58 4.62 -9.94
N GLU A 291 -16.92 5.50 -9.17
CA GLU A 291 -15.78 6.28 -9.63
C GLU A 291 -14.55 5.41 -9.91
N GLU A 292 -14.29 4.39 -9.08
CA GLU A 292 -13.24 3.40 -9.32
C GLU A 292 -13.56 2.52 -10.52
N VAL A 293 -14.81 2.06 -10.67
CA VAL A 293 -15.23 1.26 -11.84
C VAL A 293 -15.10 2.07 -13.13
N ALA A 294 -15.53 3.33 -13.13
CA ALA A 294 -15.37 4.23 -14.27
C ALA A 294 -13.89 4.46 -14.60
N ARG A 295 -13.04 4.65 -13.59
CA ARG A 295 -11.59 4.82 -13.78
C ARG A 295 -10.92 3.58 -14.36
N LEU A 296 -11.24 2.40 -13.82
CA LEU A 296 -10.70 1.12 -14.29
C LEU A 296 -11.16 0.79 -15.72
N SER A 297 -12.38 1.20 -16.09
CA SER A 297 -12.91 1.02 -17.44
C SER A 297 -12.31 1.98 -18.48
N ALA A 298 -11.66 3.06 -18.03
CA ALA A 298 -11.05 4.05 -18.90
C ALA A 298 -9.56 3.73 -19.18
N PRO A 299 -9.01 4.15 -20.34
CA PRO A 299 -7.57 4.15 -20.57
C PRO A 299 -6.84 5.04 -19.54
N PRO A 300 -5.61 4.69 -19.12
CA PRO A 300 -4.82 3.54 -19.54
C PRO A 300 -5.20 2.22 -18.84
N PHE A 301 -5.96 2.27 -17.74
CA PHE A 301 -6.19 1.12 -16.84
C PHE A 301 -6.89 -0.06 -17.50
N SER A 302 -7.82 0.21 -18.42
CA SER A 302 -8.55 -0.84 -19.15
C SER A 302 -7.66 -1.78 -19.98
N SER A 303 -6.41 -1.39 -20.26
CA SER A 303 -5.43 -2.25 -20.95
C SER A 303 -4.71 -3.24 -20.03
N TYR A 304 -4.83 -3.05 -18.71
CA TYR A 304 -4.09 -3.81 -17.68
C TYR A 304 -5.03 -4.63 -16.77
N ILE A 305 -6.32 -4.60 -17.05
CA ILE A 305 -7.33 -5.37 -16.30
C ILE A 305 -8.22 -6.15 -17.27
N ASP A 306 -8.80 -7.24 -16.77
CA ASP A 306 -9.81 -7.97 -17.50
C ASP A 306 -11.17 -7.28 -17.30
N LEU A 307 -11.63 -6.57 -18.34
CA LEU A 307 -12.92 -5.88 -18.33
C LEU A 307 -14.09 -6.83 -18.15
N ALA A 308 -14.00 -8.10 -18.62
CA ALA A 308 -15.07 -9.06 -18.40
C ALA A 308 -15.18 -9.42 -16.92
N VAL A 309 -14.06 -9.53 -16.20
CA VAL A 309 -14.05 -9.71 -14.74
C VAL A 309 -14.62 -8.48 -14.04
N LEU A 310 -14.21 -7.27 -14.45
CA LEU A 310 -14.75 -6.03 -13.89
C LEU A 310 -16.28 -5.99 -14.01
N LEU A 311 -16.82 -6.20 -15.21
CA LEU A 311 -18.26 -6.18 -15.47
C LEU A 311 -19.00 -7.30 -14.71
N THR A 312 -18.49 -8.54 -14.77
CA THR A 312 -19.13 -9.69 -14.12
C THR A 312 -19.29 -9.51 -12.61
N PHE A 313 -18.28 -8.96 -11.93
CA PHE A 313 -18.30 -8.85 -10.47
C PHE A 313 -18.78 -7.49 -9.97
N GLN A 314 -18.73 -6.43 -10.79
CA GLN A 314 -19.07 -5.08 -10.35
C GLN A 314 -20.39 -4.53 -10.93
N GLU A 315 -20.87 -4.99 -12.09
CA GLU A 315 -22.06 -4.44 -12.77
C GLU A 315 -23.40 -4.90 -12.14
N GLY A 316 -23.36 -5.86 -11.21
CA GLY A 316 -24.54 -6.58 -10.71
C GLY A 316 -25.30 -6.02 -9.50
N SER A 317 -24.95 -4.87 -8.90
CA SER A 317 -25.64 -4.45 -7.65
C SER A 317 -26.95 -3.67 -7.86
N GLU A 318 -27.06 -2.79 -8.86
CA GLU A 318 -28.26 -1.96 -8.99
C GLU A 318 -29.41 -2.64 -9.74
N LEU A 319 -29.11 -3.41 -10.80
CA LEU A 319 -30.16 -4.08 -11.57
C LEU A 319 -30.87 -5.19 -10.76
N GLN A 320 -30.20 -5.81 -9.80
CA GLN A 320 -30.82 -6.82 -8.94
C GLN A 320 -31.70 -6.20 -7.83
N ALA A 321 -31.34 -5.01 -7.34
CA ALA A 321 -32.16 -4.27 -6.36
C ALA A 321 -33.43 -3.67 -6.99
N ASN A 322 -33.35 -3.21 -8.25
CA ASN A 322 -34.51 -2.71 -8.99
C ASN A 322 -35.42 -3.82 -9.55
N GLN A 323 -34.91 -5.04 -9.79
CA GLN A 323 -35.74 -6.19 -10.17
C GLN A 323 -36.62 -6.70 -9.01
N LEU A 324 -36.17 -6.60 -7.76
CA LEU A 324 -36.96 -6.99 -6.60
C LEU A 324 -37.99 -5.93 -6.16
N SER A 325 -37.91 -4.73 -6.71
CA SER A 325 -38.80 -3.60 -6.37
C SER A 325 -39.79 -3.23 -7.47
N GLN A 326 -39.91 -4.01 -8.55
CA GLN A 326 -41.00 -3.79 -9.50
C GLN A 326 -42.31 -4.41 -8.97
N PRO A 327 -43.33 -3.60 -8.62
CA PRO A 327 -44.68 -4.12 -8.50
C PRO A 327 -45.13 -4.62 -9.87
N GLN A 328 -45.68 -5.84 -9.93
CA GLN A 328 -46.30 -6.38 -11.13
C GLN A 328 -47.36 -5.40 -11.66
N LEU A 329 -47.04 -4.64 -12.70
CA LEU A 329 -48.00 -3.74 -13.35
C LEU A 329 -48.53 -4.37 -14.64
N THR A 330 -49.78 -4.79 -14.51
CA THR A 330 -50.88 -4.74 -15.48
C THR A 330 -50.53 -4.24 -16.88
N MET A 331 -50.83 -5.10 -17.86
CA MET A 331 -50.80 -4.81 -19.29
C MET A 331 -51.70 -3.62 -19.65
N VAL A 332 -51.13 -2.56 -20.25
CA VAL A 332 -51.88 -1.58 -21.05
C VAL A 332 -51.09 -1.27 -22.33
N SER A 333 -51.86 -1.26 -23.41
CA SER A 333 -51.49 -1.28 -24.81
C SER A 333 -50.79 -0.03 -25.35
N SER A 334 -50.04 -0.25 -26.44
CA SER A 334 -49.43 0.74 -27.33
C SER A 334 -50.41 1.78 -27.89
N PRO A 335 -49.89 2.96 -28.26
CA PRO A 335 -50.05 3.38 -29.67
C PRO A 335 -48.80 4.03 -30.32
N SER A 336 -48.86 3.99 -31.65
CA SER A 336 -47.95 4.39 -32.74
C SER A 336 -47.54 5.89 -32.84
N PRO A 337 -46.60 6.23 -33.76
CA PRO A 337 -45.82 7.49 -33.75
C PRO A 337 -46.37 8.58 -34.70
N PRO A 338 -45.85 9.81 -34.63
CA PRO A 338 -45.89 10.73 -35.76
C PRO A 338 -44.52 11.25 -36.22
N ALA A 339 -44.54 11.77 -37.45
CA ALA A 339 -43.42 12.04 -38.34
C ALA A 339 -42.81 13.46 -38.21
N ALA A 340 -41.57 13.55 -38.70
CA ALA A 340 -40.91 14.63 -39.45
C ALA A 340 -41.26 16.12 -39.18
N ALA A 341 -40.24 16.90 -38.80
CA ALA A 341 -40.03 18.29 -39.27
C ALA A 341 -38.58 18.77 -39.07
N ALA A 342 -37.91 19.18 -40.15
CA ALA A 342 -36.85 20.20 -40.19
C ALA A 342 -37.51 21.59 -40.44
N PRO A 343 -36.84 22.77 -40.58
CA PRO A 343 -35.41 23.15 -40.49
C PRO A 343 -35.09 24.48 -39.71
N SER A 344 -33.79 24.73 -39.39
CA SER A 344 -33.03 26.03 -39.23
C SER A 344 -33.58 27.14 -38.28
N PRO A 345 -32.90 28.29 -37.93
CA PRO A 345 -31.65 28.94 -38.40
C PRO A 345 -30.72 29.60 -37.34
N VAL A 346 -29.55 30.07 -37.80
CA VAL A 346 -28.75 31.29 -37.46
C VAL A 346 -28.64 31.77 -35.99
N SER A 347 -27.40 31.95 -35.51
CA SER A 347 -27.06 33.02 -34.57
C SER A 347 -25.67 33.60 -34.84
N SER A 348 -25.67 34.91 -34.97
CA SER A 348 -24.59 35.83 -35.31
C SER A 348 -23.95 36.42 -34.04
N HIS A 349 -22.78 37.04 -34.25
CA HIS A 349 -22.12 38.05 -33.39
C HIS A 349 -21.37 37.56 -32.13
N SER A 350 -20.05 37.77 -32.11
CA SER A 350 -19.48 38.88 -31.34
C SER A 350 -18.00 39.08 -31.70
N THR A 351 -17.72 40.09 -32.52
CA THR A 351 -16.37 40.62 -32.74
C THR A 351 -16.04 41.53 -31.56
N ARG A 352 -15.21 41.05 -30.64
CA ARG A 352 -14.70 41.83 -29.51
C ARG A 352 -13.32 42.37 -29.86
N GLU A 353 -13.26 43.62 -30.32
CA GLU A 353 -12.02 44.39 -30.39
C GLU A 353 -11.50 44.61 -28.96
N HIS A 354 -10.38 43.96 -28.64
CA HIS A 354 -9.64 44.23 -27.42
C HIS A 354 -8.59 45.31 -27.70
N HIS A 355 -8.80 46.47 -27.07
CA HIS A 355 -7.80 47.52 -26.90
C HIS A 355 -6.44 46.94 -26.49
N LEU A 356 -5.44 47.19 -27.33
CA LEU A 356 -4.01 46.95 -27.03
C LEU A 356 -3.58 47.87 -25.87
N ALA A 357 -3.44 47.28 -24.68
CA ALA A 357 -2.71 47.89 -23.58
C ALA A 357 -1.20 47.84 -23.87
N PRO A 358 -0.42 48.87 -23.49
CA PRO A 358 1.02 48.90 -23.68
C PRO A 358 1.68 47.73 -22.93
N LEU A 359 2.51 46.97 -23.67
CA LEU A 359 3.27 45.83 -23.16
C LEU A 359 4.11 46.24 -21.94
N PRO A 360 4.02 45.52 -20.81
CA PRO A 360 4.92 45.71 -19.68
C PRO A 360 6.37 45.40 -20.12
N PRO A 361 7.37 46.09 -19.53
CA PRO A 361 8.76 45.86 -19.86
C PRO A 361 9.15 44.39 -19.63
N PRO A 362 10.03 43.82 -20.47
CA PRO A 362 10.43 42.43 -20.35
C PRO A 362 11.02 42.18 -18.96
N PRO A 363 10.58 41.10 -18.26
CA PRO A 363 11.14 40.77 -16.95
C PRO A 363 12.65 40.59 -17.08
N LYS A 364 13.39 41.26 -16.19
CA LYS A 364 14.84 41.08 -16.04
C LYS A 364 15.10 39.57 -15.96
N LYS A 365 16.01 39.08 -16.81
CA LYS A 365 16.48 37.68 -16.85
C LYS A 365 16.69 37.20 -15.40
N ALA A 366 15.74 36.42 -14.89
CA ALA A 366 15.87 35.80 -13.59
C ALA A 366 17.02 34.79 -13.68
N GLU A 367 17.98 34.93 -12.77
CA GLU A 367 19.04 33.95 -12.59
C GLU A 367 18.39 32.57 -12.36
N PRO A 368 18.75 31.53 -13.12
CA PRO A 368 18.11 30.24 -12.99
C PRO A 368 18.34 29.71 -11.57
N PRO A 369 17.29 29.19 -10.90
CA PRO A 369 17.44 28.64 -9.56
C PRO A 369 18.49 27.54 -9.58
N VAL A 370 19.47 27.63 -8.67
CA VAL A 370 20.47 26.59 -8.46
C VAL A 370 19.74 25.34 -8.00
N LEU A 371 19.63 24.33 -8.87
CA LEU A 371 19.00 23.05 -8.55
C LEU A 371 19.86 22.34 -7.49
N SER A 372 19.20 21.72 -6.51
CA SER A 372 19.89 20.88 -5.52
C SER A 372 20.56 19.69 -6.20
N THR A 373 21.70 19.21 -5.69
CA THR A 373 22.37 17.99 -6.15
C THR A 373 21.41 16.79 -6.22
N ALA A 374 20.43 16.73 -5.33
CA ALA A 374 19.38 15.71 -5.34
C ALA A 374 18.49 15.77 -6.58
N GLN A 375 18.14 16.98 -7.03
CA GLN A 375 17.38 17.16 -8.26
C GLN A 375 18.23 16.72 -9.45
N LEU A 376 19.53 17.06 -9.48
CA LEU A 376 20.41 16.71 -10.60
C LEU A 376 20.49 15.19 -10.86
N LEU A 377 20.34 14.35 -9.83
CA LEU A 377 20.39 12.90 -9.99
C LEU A 377 19.28 12.36 -10.90
N PHE A 378 18.08 12.94 -10.81
CA PHE A 378 16.89 12.45 -11.49
C PHE A 378 16.34 13.42 -12.55
N THR A 379 16.78 14.69 -12.59
CA THR A 379 16.23 15.69 -13.50
C THR A 379 16.89 15.77 -14.88
N LYS A 380 18.01 15.09 -15.16
CA LYS A 380 18.53 15.04 -16.54
C LYS A 380 19.66 14.01 -16.78
N ALA A 381 19.41 13.10 -17.71
CA ALA A 381 20.39 12.66 -18.70
C ALA A 381 19.82 12.96 -20.09
#